data_AF-A0A971RPP4-F1
#
_entry.id   AF-A0A971RPP4-F1
#
_cell.length_a   1.000
_cell.length_b   1.000
_cell.length_c   1.000
_cell.angle_alpha   90.00
_cell.angle_beta   90.00
_cell.angle_gamma   90.00
#
_symmetry.space_group_name_H-M   'P 1'
#
loop_
_entity.id
_entity.type
_entity.pdbx_description
1 polymer ?
#
loop_
_entity_poly.entity_id
_entity_poly.type
_entity_poly.pdbx_seq_one_letter_code
_entity_poly.pdbx_strand_id
1 'polypeptide(L)'
;MSDMTKIKSKSRGAKLKLMLIVLLITSMALSSCSMLSDFLSDIKQTEEISRPTISETEQIAETTAAPTPTPKPVPIFVKQARALESQGFVLPRKKASSYLDKIELMEILAQVYEKIAGEIDTSLMNPEYGANEGIRKLIRIGLYYDDTYYDQEQNTRITYSDASYWLSELRRKLIQNSAPRTDQTAYPQDLLPLINISSALYGWKPGDAEAINFSLDDLLLAEMSNKADQPLTRQTASHMLVNAFEEVTGDDINVYQDYRLPDTPDVESLKATNFFFWPEEQAFMPDIQGNWDDDVFLGSYVFDSQLSDVIGGYDRICPYGAIISAVTSLLESSYQFDIAPLNEQIVLNERPYPWHIYQIDTGEYGDVNCMPSCVEMSMLYQGLENPPNAESLRALYPLDGMGWTDYLAETLMLENGLEFSSSWAESYDSSIDEMLSYLDQGNILYVMFRDEYTEGEGHAVILKGYRRVGEELEFIVSDPNYTQIGPFGYPEYYTDAQKMVEDIIRHVPRYFIIPPGE
;
A
#
# COMPACT_ATOMS: atom_id res chain seq x y z
N MET A 1 -20.30 -55.02 8.01
CA MET A 1 -18.84 -55.22 8.13
C MET A 1 -18.19 -54.93 6.78
N SER A 2 -17.97 -53.66 6.48
CA SER A 2 -16.97 -53.13 5.54
C SER A 2 -17.02 -51.60 5.68
N ASP A 3 -15.86 -50.97 5.52
CA ASP A 3 -15.65 -49.52 5.32
C ASP A 3 -15.51 -48.64 6.56
N MET A 4 -14.48 -48.94 7.36
CA MET A 4 -13.73 -47.93 8.13
C MET A 4 -12.29 -47.84 7.61
N THR A 5 -12.04 -47.07 6.55
CA THR A 5 -10.67 -46.63 6.16
C THR A 5 -10.73 -45.49 5.13
N LYS A 6 -11.09 -44.27 5.56
CA LYS A 6 -10.90 -43.09 4.69
C LYS A 6 -10.80 -41.75 5.44
N ILE A 7 -10.08 -41.70 6.56
CA ILE A 7 -9.72 -40.42 7.21
C ILE A 7 -8.29 -40.53 7.72
N LYS A 8 -7.29 -40.23 6.85
CA LYS A 8 -5.90 -39.94 7.27
C LYS A 8 -4.97 -39.38 6.17
N SER A 9 -5.49 -38.85 5.04
CA SER A 9 -4.63 -38.30 3.97
C SER A 9 -4.53 -36.76 3.94
N LYS A 10 -5.44 -36.00 4.59
CA LYS A 10 -5.48 -34.52 4.44
C LYS A 10 -4.30 -33.78 5.12
N SER A 11 -3.69 -34.30 6.19
CA SER A 11 -2.60 -33.63 6.92
C SER A 11 -1.22 -33.70 6.23
N ARG A 12 -1.00 -34.64 5.29
CA ARG A 12 0.30 -34.81 4.63
C ARG A 12 0.57 -33.78 3.54
N GLY A 13 -0.46 -33.24 2.89
CA GLY A 13 -0.32 -32.25 1.81
C GLY A 13 0.17 -30.89 2.31
N ALA A 14 -0.40 -30.39 3.40
CA ALA A 14 0.00 -29.10 3.99
C ALA A 14 1.43 -29.12 4.54
N LYS A 15 1.83 -30.22 5.21
CA LYS A 15 3.20 -30.40 5.71
C LYS A 15 4.24 -30.51 4.58
N LEU A 16 3.88 -31.12 3.45
CA LEU A 16 4.78 -31.21 2.29
C LEU A 16 4.97 -29.85 1.59
N LYS A 17 3.89 -29.04 1.48
CA LYS A 17 3.98 -27.68 0.93
C LYS A 17 4.81 -26.75 1.82
N LEU A 18 4.60 -26.78 3.13
CA LEU A 18 5.39 -25.99 4.08
C LEU A 18 6.88 -26.39 4.05
N MET A 19 7.17 -27.70 3.96
CA MET A 19 8.54 -28.19 3.89
C MET A 19 9.23 -27.79 2.58
N LEU A 20 8.51 -27.73 1.45
CA LEU A 20 9.03 -27.23 0.17
C LEU A 20 9.32 -25.73 0.19
N ILE A 21 8.44 -24.93 0.82
CA ILE A 21 8.66 -23.48 0.98
C ILE A 21 9.89 -23.21 1.86
N VAL A 22 10.03 -23.94 2.98
CA VAL A 22 11.23 -23.84 3.83
C VAL A 22 12.48 -24.26 3.07
N LEU A 23 12.45 -25.34 2.29
CA LEU A 23 13.58 -25.77 1.45
C LEU A 23 13.95 -24.72 0.38
N LEU A 24 12.96 -24.06 -0.23
CA LEU A 24 13.20 -22.99 -1.21
C LEU A 24 13.90 -21.80 -0.55
N ILE A 25 13.37 -21.32 0.58
CA ILE A 25 13.94 -20.20 1.36
C ILE A 25 15.36 -20.53 1.84
N THR A 26 15.58 -21.76 2.31
CA THR A 26 16.91 -22.20 2.78
C THR A 26 17.90 -22.33 1.61
N SER A 27 17.44 -22.74 0.42
CA SER A 27 18.29 -22.82 -0.78
C SER A 27 18.70 -21.44 -1.32
N MET A 28 17.82 -20.45 -1.20
CA MET A 28 18.10 -19.05 -1.57
C MET A 28 19.10 -18.43 -0.58
N ALA A 29 18.94 -18.67 0.73
CA ALA A 29 19.86 -18.18 1.75
C ALA A 29 21.26 -18.84 1.71
N LEU A 30 21.36 -20.10 1.26
CA LEU A 30 22.64 -20.81 1.14
C LEU A 30 23.42 -20.43 -0.14
N SER A 31 22.76 -19.98 -1.21
CA SER A 31 23.44 -19.44 -2.40
C SER A 31 24.13 -18.09 -2.13
N SER A 32 23.61 -17.28 -1.20
CA SER A 32 24.20 -16.00 -0.80
C SER A 32 25.42 -16.13 0.13
N CYS A 33 25.65 -17.29 0.75
CA CYS A 33 26.77 -17.48 1.69
C CYS A 33 28.06 -18.00 1.05
N SER A 34 28.03 -18.53 -0.18
CA SER A 34 29.22 -19.08 -0.84
C SER A 34 30.09 -18.06 -1.60
N MET A 35 29.66 -16.80 -1.73
CA MET A 35 30.46 -15.74 -2.36
C MET A 35 31.33 -14.92 -1.39
N LEU A 36 31.14 -15.06 -0.07
CA LEU A 36 31.83 -14.26 0.93
C LEU A 36 33.18 -14.85 1.42
N SER A 37 33.51 -16.10 1.07
CA SER A 37 34.78 -16.71 1.49
C SER A 37 35.99 -16.31 0.63
N ASP A 38 35.76 -15.87 -0.61
CA ASP A 38 36.85 -15.65 -1.57
C ASP A 38 37.33 -14.19 -1.60
N PHE A 39 36.66 -13.28 -0.87
CA PHE A 39 36.99 -11.85 -0.87
C PHE A 39 37.87 -11.39 0.30
N LEU A 40 38.15 -12.27 1.28
CA LEU A 40 38.86 -11.89 2.52
C LEU A 40 40.35 -12.26 2.56
N SER A 41 40.94 -12.78 1.49
CA SER A 41 42.36 -13.19 1.50
C SER A 41 43.38 -12.11 1.11
N ASP A 42 42.98 -10.96 0.55
CA ASP A 42 43.94 -10.05 -0.11
C ASP A 42 44.17 -8.67 0.53
N ILE A 43 43.73 -8.43 1.77
CA ILE A 43 44.06 -7.18 2.48
C ILE A 43 45.08 -7.42 3.60
N LYS A 44 46.33 -7.71 3.23
CA LYS A 44 47.51 -7.44 4.06
C LYS A 44 48.74 -7.17 3.20
N GLN A 45 49.15 -5.89 3.19
CA GLN A 45 50.52 -5.36 3.20
C GLN A 45 50.64 -4.15 2.26
N THR A 46 50.82 -2.95 2.80
CA THR A 46 51.97 -2.13 2.40
C THR A 46 52.36 -1.10 3.46
N GLU A 47 53.66 -0.85 3.46
CA GLU A 47 54.56 -0.24 4.43
C GLU A 47 54.44 1.27 4.67
N GLU A 48 54.99 1.67 5.81
CA GLU A 48 55.36 3.03 6.20
C GLU A 48 56.25 3.73 5.17
N ILE A 49 55.91 4.98 4.81
CA ILE A 49 56.87 5.91 4.19
C ILE A 49 56.86 7.26 4.93
N SER A 50 58.09 7.69 5.20
CA SER A 50 58.61 8.82 5.95
C SER A 50 58.07 10.22 5.60
N ARG A 51 57.95 11.06 6.64
CA ARG A 51 57.79 12.53 6.60
C ARG A 51 58.91 13.24 5.83
N PRO A 52 58.59 14.25 5.00
CA PRO A 52 59.56 15.26 4.59
C PRO A 52 59.48 16.52 5.46
N THR A 53 60.66 17.04 5.79
CA THR A 53 60.93 18.34 6.41
C THR A 53 60.71 19.45 5.39
N ILE A 54 59.89 20.45 5.71
CA ILE A 54 59.70 21.65 4.87
C ILE A 54 60.63 22.75 5.39
N SER A 55 61.48 23.28 4.51
CA SER A 55 62.28 24.48 4.75
C SER A 55 61.48 25.71 4.34
N GLU A 56 61.42 26.71 5.22
CA GLU A 56 60.90 28.04 4.93
C GLU A 56 61.78 28.76 3.89
N THR A 57 61.17 29.25 2.83
CA THR A 57 61.74 30.32 2.00
C THR A 57 60.63 31.31 1.71
N GLU A 58 60.70 32.47 2.37
CA GLU A 58 59.83 33.63 2.15
C GLU A 58 60.01 34.14 0.72
N GLN A 59 58.99 33.95 -0.12
CA GLN A 59 58.81 34.68 -1.37
C GLN A 59 57.69 35.70 -1.18
N ILE A 60 58.05 36.98 -1.27
CA ILE A 60 57.12 38.11 -1.29
C ILE A 60 56.38 38.08 -2.63
N ALA A 61 55.12 37.65 -2.61
CA ALA A 61 54.24 37.66 -3.77
C ALA A 61 53.40 38.94 -3.82
N GLU A 62 53.36 39.56 -5.00
CA GLU A 62 52.51 40.71 -5.33
C GLU A 62 51.04 40.42 -5.02
N THR A 63 50.40 41.36 -4.33
CA THR A 63 49.02 41.29 -3.86
C THR A 63 48.06 41.57 -5.02
N THR A 64 47.76 40.53 -5.81
CA THR A 64 46.63 40.55 -6.75
C THR A 64 45.32 40.59 -5.95
N ALA A 65 44.41 41.51 -6.29
CA ALA A 65 43.11 41.64 -5.63
C ALA A 65 42.36 40.30 -5.60
N ALA A 66 41.90 39.90 -4.40
CA ALA A 66 41.17 38.65 -4.22
C ALA A 66 39.96 38.61 -5.17
N PRO A 67 39.76 37.52 -5.93
CA PRO A 67 38.58 37.38 -6.76
C PRO A 67 37.34 37.49 -5.87
N THR A 68 36.36 38.29 -6.32
CA THR A 68 35.08 38.42 -5.63
C THR A 68 34.49 37.02 -5.48
N PRO A 69 34.15 36.57 -4.26
CA PRO A 69 33.67 35.22 -4.05
C PRO A 69 32.38 35.02 -4.85
N THR A 70 32.42 34.11 -5.82
CA THR A 70 31.22 33.66 -6.54
C THR A 70 30.24 33.12 -5.49
N PRO A 71 28.97 33.58 -5.47
CA PRO A 71 27.98 33.06 -4.54
C PRO A 71 27.91 31.53 -4.66
N LYS A 72 28.00 30.82 -3.54
CA LYS A 72 27.79 29.37 -3.56
C LYS A 72 26.35 29.10 -4.02
N PRO A 73 26.13 28.13 -4.93
CA PRO A 73 24.79 27.79 -5.38
C PRO A 73 23.94 27.39 -4.16
N VAL A 74 22.66 27.80 -4.18
CA VAL A 74 21.70 27.42 -3.14
C VAL A 74 21.41 25.93 -3.28
N PRO A 75 21.57 25.11 -2.21
CA PRO A 75 21.29 23.68 -2.27
C PRO A 75 19.85 23.39 -2.70
N ILE A 76 19.66 22.33 -3.50
CA ILE A 76 18.37 21.95 -4.07
C ILE A 76 17.28 21.76 -3.02
N PHE A 77 17.63 21.13 -1.89
CA PHE A 77 16.73 20.97 -0.74
C PHE A 77 16.11 22.31 -0.29
N VAL A 78 16.90 23.38 -0.22
CA VAL A 78 16.40 24.69 0.23
C VAL A 78 15.45 25.29 -0.80
N LYS A 79 15.68 25.06 -2.10
CA LYS A 79 14.78 25.50 -3.17
C LYS A 79 13.45 24.73 -3.10
N GLN A 80 13.52 23.40 -3.04
CA GLN A 80 12.36 22.51 -2.98
C GLN A 80 11.52 22.73 -1.72
N ALA A 81 12.14 22.74 -0.54
CA ALA A 81 11.43 22.98 0.72
C ALA A 81 10.69 24.33 0.72
N ARG A 82 11.33 25.41 0.24
CA ARG A 82 10.66 26.72 0.11
C ARG A 82 9.52 26.71 -0.90
N ALA A 83 9.67 25.98 -2.00
CA ALA A 83 8.62 25.84 -3.00
C ALA A 83 7.41 25.11 -2.40
N LEU A 84 7.62 24.02 -1.67
CA LEU A 84 6.56 23.29 -0.96
C LEU A 84 5.90 24.16 0.12
N GLU A 85 6.67 24.83 0.97
CA GLU A 85 6.14 25.75 1.99
C GLU A 85 5.30 26.87 1.36
N SER A 86 5.72 27.41 0.20
CA SER A 86 4.95 28.43 -0.54
C SER A 86 3.64 27.91 -1.12
N GLN A 87 3.53 26.59 -1.29
CA GLN A 87 2.31 25.91 -1.72
C GLN A 87 1.40 25.50 -0.55
N GLY A 88 1.80 25.80 0.69
CA GLY A 88 1.01 25.53 1.90
C GLY A 88 1.48 24.34 2.72
N PHE A 89 2.55 23.64 2.30
CA PHE A 89 3.06 22.50 3.06
C PHE A 89 3.67 22.93 4.39
N VAL A 90 3.33 22.21 5.46
CA VAL A 90 3.94 22.32 6.78
C VAL A 90 5.03 21.26 6.88
N LEU A 91 6.27 21.71 6.72
CA LEU A 91 7.44 20.86 6.72
C LEU A 91 8.16 20.85 8.10
N PRO A 92 8.68 19.69 8.56
CA PRO A 92 9.52 19.63 9.75
C PRO A 92 10.74 20.55 9.61
N ARG A 93 11.02 21.34 10.67
CA ARG A 93 12.17 22.26 10.72
C ARG A 93 13.46 21.51 11.01
N LYS A 94 13.91 20.71 10.05
CA LYS A 94 15.12 19.90 10.13
C LYS A 94 16.11 20.22 9.00
N LYS A 95 17.33 19.71 9.12
CA LYS A 95 18.37 19.87 8.10
C LYS A 95 18.19 18.82 6.99
N ALA A 96 18.64 19.10 5.78
CA ALA A 96 18.55 18.15 4.66
C ALA A 96 19.16 16.77 4.99
N SER A 97 20.24 16.75 5.79
CA SER A 97 20.96 15.53 6.19
C SER A 97 20.39 14.84 7.44
N SER A 98 19.34 15.37 8.05
CA SER A 98 18.64 14.67 9.14
C SER A 98 17.66 13.65 8.59
N TYR A 99 16.88 13.02 9.46
CA TYR A 99 15.95 11.96 9.10
C TYR A 99 14.54 12.31 9.58
N LEU A 100 13.55 11.82 8.85
CA LEU A 100 12.17 11.80 9.27
C LEU A 100 11.90 10.54 10.10
N ASP A 101 11.01 10.66 11.08
CA ASP A 101 10.31 9.49 11.61
C ASP A 101 9.09 9.15 10.75
N LYS A 102 8.43 8.03 11.06
CA LYS A 102 7.27 7.55 10.32
C LYS A 102 6.12 8.56 10.34
N ILE A 103 5.86 9.17 11.50
CA ILE A 103 4.77 10.14 11.66
C ILE A 103 4.99 11.34 10.74
N GLU A 104 6.20 11.91 10.75
CA GLU A 104 6.53 13.07 9.91
C GLU A 104 6.41 12.75 8.41
N LEU A 105 6.81 11.55 7.97
CA LEU A 105 6.60 11.12 6.58
C LEU A 105 5.10 11.03 6.26
N MET A 106 4.30 10.37 7.11
CA MET A 106 2.86 10.22 6.90
C MET A 106 2.14 11.58 6.83
N GLU A 107 2.53 12.55 7.66
CA GLU A 107 2.00 13.92 7.60
C GLU A 107 2.33 14.64 6.28
N ILE A 108 3.54 14.43 5.74
CA ILE A 108 3.90 14.98 4.43
C ILE A 108 3.08 14.32 3.32
N LEU A 109 2.96 12.99 3.33
CA LEU A 109 2.23 12.25 2.29
C LEU A 109 0.73 12.59 2.29
N ALA A 110 0.11 12.79 3.46
CA ALA A 110 -1.26 13.27 3.56
C ALA A 110 -1.41 14.65 2.90
N GLN A 111 -0.49 15.58 3.14
CA GLN A 111 -0.49 16.89 2.50
C GLN A 111 -0.28 16.81 0.98
N VAL A 112 0.57 15.89 0.51
CA VAL A 112 0.75 15.65 -0.93
C VAL A 112 -0.54 15.16 -1.56
N TYR A 113 -1.21 14.19 -0.94
CA TYR A 113 -2.51 13.73 -1.42
C TYR A 113 -3.51 14.89 -1.47
N GLU A 114 -3.66 15.65 -0.39
CA GLU A 114 -4.63 16.75 -0.35
C GLU A 114 -4.34 17.85 -1.37
N LYS A 115 -3.06 18.07 -1.68
CA LYS A 115 -2.64 19.01 -2.71
C LYS A 115 -3.09 18.59 -4.11
N ILE A 116 -3.12 17.29 -4.39
CA ILE A 116 -3.41 16.73 -5.72
C ILE A 116 -4.90 16.37 -5.84
N ALA A 117 -5.46 15.69 -4.85
CA ALA A 117 -6.78 15.08 -4.87
C ALA A 117 -7.87 15.86 -4.11
N GLY A 118 -7.48 16.84 -3.28
CA GLY A 118 -8.40 17.58 -2.42
C GLY A 118 -8.44 17.09 -0.97
N GLU A 119 -9.14 17.84 -0.12
CA GLU A 119 -9.20 17.63 1.33
C GLU A 119 -9.71 16.23 1.70
N ILE A 120 -9.07 15.58 2.68
CA ILE A 120 -9.49 14.29 3.21
C ILE A 120 -10.38 14.52 4.44
N ASP A 121 -11.64 14.13 4.34
CA ASP A 121 -12.59 14.23 5.46
C ASP A 121 -12.39 13.10 6.49
N THR A 122 -11.90 13.48 7.67
CA THR A 122 -11.71 12.62 8.84
C THR A 122 -12.81 12.79 9.90
N SER A 123 -13.87 13.54 9.63
CA SER A 123 -14.93 13.86 10.60
C SER A 123 -15.72 12.64 11.09
N LEU A 124 -15.82 11.60 10.26
CA LEU A 124 -16.46 10.32 10.59
C LEU A 124 -15.52 9.31 11.23
N MET A 125 -14.21 9.61 11.33
CA MET A 125 -13.27 8.70 11.94
C MET A 125 -13.45 8.65 13.46
N ASN A 126 -13.26 7.46 14.02
CA ASN A 126 -13.30 7.19 15.44
C ASN A 126 -12.51 8.24 16.23
N PRO A 127 -13.16 9.06 17.08
CA PRO A 127 -12.48 10.10 17.85
C PRO A 127 -11.53 9.53 18.91
N GLU A 128 -11.74 8.28 19.33
CA GLU A 128 -10.87 7.57 20.28
C GLU A 128 -9.67 6.89 19.60
N TYR A 129 -9.64 6.84 18.27
CA TYR A 129 -8.52 6.29 17.53
C TYR A 129 -7.31 7.23 17.66
N GLY A 130 -6.38 6.85 18.53
CA GLY A 130 -5.26 7.67 19.03
C GLY A 130 -4.14 7.97 18.03
N ALA A 131 -4.39 7.86 16.73
CA ALA A 131 -3.45 8.24 15.69
C ALA A 131 -3.42 9.76 15.47
N ASN A 132 -2.29 10.28 15.00
CA ASN A 132 -2.21 11.68 14.55
C ASN A 132 -3.01 11.91 13.27
N GLU A 133 -3.30 13.18 12.96
CA GLU A 133 -4.14 13.56 11.82
C GLU A 133 -3.60 13.08 10.47
N GLY A 134 -2.27 13.08 10.28
CA GLY A 134 -1.66 12.57 9.05
C GLY A 134 -1.97 11.08 8.84
N ILE A 135 -1.75 10.26 9.86
CA ILE A 135 -2.09 8.81 9.82
C ILE A 135 -3.59 8.61 9.63
N ARG A 136 -4.43 9.36 10.35
CA ARG A 136 -5.90 9.30 10.21
C ARG A 136 -6.32 9.52 8.76
N LYS A 137 -5.81 10.57 8.13
CA LYS A 137 -6.04 10.87 6.71
C LYS A 137 -5.59 9.75 5.78
N LEU A 138 -4.41 9.18 6.02
CA LEU A 138 -3.89 8.09 5.19
C LEU A 138 -4.66 6.77 5.35
N ILE A 139 -5.18 6.48 6.54
CA ILE A 139 -6.10 5.35 6.78
C ILE A 139 -7.40 5.56 6.00
N ARG A 140 -7.94 6.78 6.05
CA ARG A 140 -9.21 7.13 5.41
C ARG A 140 -9.20 6.92 3.89
N ILE A 141 -8.06 7.14 3.24
CA ILE A 141 -7.87 6.89 1.80
C ILE A 141 -7.34 5.49 1.49
N GLY A 142 -7.20 4.63 2.52
CA GLY A 142 -6.69 3.26 2.40
C GLY A 142 -5.22 3.17 1.98
N LEU A 143 -4.43 4.24 2.19
CA LEU A 143 -2.99 4.19 1.99
C LEU A 143 -2.31 3.46 3.14
N TYR A 144 -2.79 3.68 4.36
CA TYR A 144 -2.23 3.13 5.58
C TYR A 144 -3.20 2.14 6.23
N TYR A 145 -2.69 1.00 6.66
CA TYR A 145 -3.44 0.02 7.45
C TYR A 145 -2.70 -0.20 8.76
N ASP A 146 -3.41 -0.01 9.88
CA ASP A 146 -2.88 -0.31 11.20
C ASP A 146 -2.94 -1.81 11.43
N ASP A 147 -1.97 -2.51 10.85
CA ASP A 147 -1.75 -3.91 11.16
C ASP A 147 -0.91 -3.99 12.43
N THR A 148 -1.61 -4.03 13.57
CA THR A 148 -1.01 -4.16 14.92
C THR A 148 -0.02 -5.33 15.03
N TYR A 149 -0.02 -6.27 14.08
CA TYR A 149 0.92 -7.38 14.00
C TYR A 149 2.33 -6.97 13.55
N TYR A 150 2.48 -5.90 12.76
CA TYR A 150 3.77 -5.44 12.23
C TYR A 150 4.22 -4.06 12.77
N ASP A 151 3.35 -3.29 13.42
CA ASP A 151 3.57 -1.85 13.64
C ASP A 151 4.03 -1.43 15.05
N GLN A 152 4.77 -2.28 15.76
CA GLN A 152 5.15 -2.00 17.16
C GLN A 152 6.29 -0.99 17.37
N GLU A 153 6.88 -0.41 16.33
CA GLU A 153 7.94 0.60 16.49
C GLU A 153 7.66 1.90 15.73
N GLN A 154 6.83 2.78 16.33
CA GLN A 154 6.58 4.15 15.82
C GLN A 154 7.84 5.04 15.73
N ASN A 155 8.99 4.59 16.26
CA ASN A 155 10.27 5.31 16.26
C ASN A 155 11.29 4.76 15.24
N THR A 156 10.87 3.93 14.28
CA THR A 156 11.76 3.49 13.21
C THR A 156 12.13 4.67 12.33
N ARG A 157 13.44 4.82 12.11
CA ARG A 157 13.94 5.79 11.15
C ARG A 157 13.63 5.25 9.75
N ILE A 158 13.08 6.11 8.90
CA ILE A 158 12.71 5.75 7.54
C ILE A 158 13.97 5.37 6.73
N THR A 159 14.01 4.15 6.21
CA THR A 159 15.01 3.70 5.23
C THR A 159 14.67 4.22 3.84
N TYR A 160 15.59 4.09 2.88
CA TYR A 160 15.27 4.42 1.49
C TYR A 160 14.15 3.54 0.95
N SER A 161 14.17 2.24 1.26
CA SER A 161 13.11 1.31 0.85
C SER A 161 11.76 1.68 1.46
N ASP A 162 11.70 2.10 2.72
CA ASP A 162 10.46 2.59 3.33
C ASP A 162 9.91 3.84 2.61
N ALA A 163 10.78 4.82 2.36
CA ALA A 163 10.38 6.06 1.67
C ALA A 163 9.86 5.78 0.26
N SER A 164 10.57 4.95 -0.50
CA SER A 164 10.16 4.52 -1.84
C SER A 164 8.81 3.81 -1.82
N TYR A 165 8.63 2.84 -0.92
CA TYR A 165 7.39 2.09 -0.78
C TYR A 165 6.21 3.03 -0.59
N TRP A 166 6.28 3.93 0.38
CA TRP A 166 5.17 4.84 0.67
C TRP A 166 4.90 5.87 -0.43
N LEU A 167 5.92 6.34 -1.14
CA LEU A 167 5.75 7.22 -2.30
C LEU A 167 5.08 6.51 -3.47
N SER A 168 5.49 5.26 -3.74
CA SER A 168 4.91 4.41 -4.77
C SER A 168 3.45 4.07 -4.46
N GLU A 169 3.16 3.72 -3.20
CA GLU A 169 1.81 3.48 -2.72
C GLU A 169 0.92 4.73 -2.85
N LEU A 170 1.45 5.91 -2.50
CA LEU A 170 0.70 7.16 -2.64
C LEU A 170 0.36 7.42 -4.11
N ARG A 171 1.34 7.27 -5.01
CA ARG A 171 1.10 7.41 -6.45
C ARG A 171 0.05 6.42 -6.93
N ARG A 172 0.13 5.15 -6.53
CA ARG A 172 -0.85 4.12 -6.86
C ARG A 172 -2.25 4.50 -6.40
N LYS A 173 -2.37 5.07 -5.19
CA LYS A 173 -3.65 5.59 -4.68
C LYS A 173 -4.17 6.82 -5.43
N LEU A 174 -3.31 7.72 -5.87
CA LEU A 174 -3.72 8.86 -6.70
C LEU A 174 -4.23 8.37 -8.07
N ILE A 175 -3.59 7.35 -8.64
CA ILE A 175 -4.02 6.67 -9.86
C ILE A 175 -5.39 6.00 -9.68
N GLN A 176 -5.55 5.20 -8.64
CA GLN A 176 -6.81 4.48 -8.36
C GLN A 176 -7.99 5.43 -8.17
N ASN A 177 -7.74 6.62 -7.62
CA ASN A 177 -8.75 7.65 -7.41
C ASN A 177 -8.90 8.63 -8.58
N SER A 178 -8.09 8.51 -9.64
CA SER A 178 -8.21 9.33 -10.84
C SER A 178 -9.33 8.79 -11.73
N ALA A 179 -9.88 9.65 -12.59
CA ALA A 179 -10.84 9.22 -13.60
C ALA A 179 -10.23 8.07 -14.43
N PRO A 180 -10.98 6.96 -14.62
CA PRO A 180 -10.45 5.82 -15.35
C PRO A 180 -10.10 6.23 -16.78
N ARG A 181 -8.87 5.94 -17.21
CA ARG A 181 -8.47 6.12 -18.61
C ARG A 181 -9.21 5.09 -19.44
N THR A 182 -9.98 5.56 -20.43
CA THR A 182 -10.64 4.66 -21.40
C THR A 182 -9.64 3.88 -22.25
N ASP A 183 -8.46 4.45 -22.46
CA ASP A 183 -7.33 3.79 -23.12
C ASP A 183 -6.35 3.28 -22.06
N GLN A 184 -6.22 1.96 -21.97
CA GLN A 184 -5.28 1.30 -21.06
C GLN A 184 -3.84 1.27 -21.59
N THR A 185 -3.59 1.72 -22.82
CA THR A 185 -2.24 1.73 -23.40
C THR A 185 -1.29 2.61 -22.58
N ALA A 186 -0.11 2.08 -22.23
CA ALA A 186 0.98 2.86 -21.64
C ALA A 186 1.69 3.71 -22.70
N TYR A 187 2.19 4.88 -22.30
CA TYR A 187 3.04 5.76 -23.11
C TYR A 187 4.33 6.10 -22.34
N PRO A 188 5.41 6.55 -23.01
CA PRO A 188 6.64 6.99 -22.32
C PRO A 188 6.41 8.01 -21.20
N GLN A 189 5.44 8.92 -21.38
CA GLN A 189 5.08 9.91 -20.36
C GLN A 189 4.49 9.26 -19.09
N ASP A 190 3.99 8.03 -19.15
CA ASP A 190 3.46 7.28 -18.00
C ASP A 190 4.60 6.71 -17.14
N LEU A 191 5.69 6.25 -17.78
CA LEU A 191 6.87 5.70 -17.12
C LEU A 191 7.79 6.79 -16.53
N LEU A 192 7.91 7.94 -17.20
CA LEU A 192 8.86 8.99 -16.82
C LEU A 192 8.74 9.44 -15.34
N PRO A 193 7.53 9.66 -14.78
CA PRO A 193 7.42 10.03 -13.37
C PRO A 193 7.87 8.97 -12.37
N LEU A 194 7.72 7.68 -12.70
CA LEU A 194 8.20 6.59 -11.87
C LEU A 194 9.73 6.63 -11.78
N ILE A 195 10.39 6.82 -12.92
CA ILE A 195 11.84 7.01 -13.00
C ILE A 195 12.24 8.24 -12.17
N ASN A 196 11.62 9.40 -12.39
CA ASN A 196 12.00 10.64 -11.71
C ASN A 196 11.79 10.61 -10.20
N ILE A 197 10.77 9.92 -9.69
CA ILE A 197 10.57 9.77 -8.24
C ILE A 197 11.72 8.97 -7.63
N SER A 198 12.05 7.79 -8.19
CA SER A 198 13.13 6.94 -7.68
C SER A 198 14.50 7.60 -7.89
N SER A 199 14.77 8.21 -9.03
CA SER A 199 16.03 8.92 -9.31
C SER A 199 16.23 10.13 -8.41
N ALA A 200 15.19 10.92 -8.15
CA ALA A 200 15.26 12.03 -7.22
C ALA A 200 15.47 11.58 -5.77
N LEU A 201 14.96 10.40 -5.40
CA LEU A 201 15.15 9.79 -4.10
C LEU A 201 16.59 9.27 -3.94
N TYR A 202 17.00 8.31 -4.77
CA TYR A 202 18.28 7.59 -4.64
C TYR A 202 19.49 8.40 -5.12
N GLY A 203 19.29 9.30 -6.07
CA GLY A 203 20.33 10.16 -6.62
C GLY A 203 20.70 11.36 -5.75
N TRP A 204 19.91 11.65 -4.70
CA TRP A 204 20.08 12.85 -3.88
C TRP A 204 21.38 12.83 -3.06
N LYS A 205 22.16 13.91 -3.10
CA LYS A 205 23.33 14.11 -2.24
C LYS A 205 23.27 15.46 -1.50
N PRO A 206 23.81 15.53 -0.25
CA PRO A 206 23.86 16.79 0.49
C PRO A 206 24.66 17.86 -0.25
N GLY A 207 23.99 18.95 -0.60
CA GLY A 207 24.64 20.13 -1.22
C GLY A 207 24.51 20.21 -2.74
N ASP A 208 23.87 19.23 -3.38
CA ASP A 208 23.55 19.28 -4.80
C ASP A 208 22.76 20.54 -5.14
N ALA A 209 23.01 21.10 -6.32
CA ALA A 209 22.34 22.31 -6.80
C ALA A 209 21.00 22.02 -7.48
N GLU A 210 20.84 20.78 -7.97
CA GLU A 210 19.74 20.27 -8.79
C GLU A 210 19.44 18.82 -8.39
N ALA A 211 18.20 18.38 -8.59
CA ALA A 211 17.79 16.99 -8.40
C ALA A 211 18.03 16.22 -9.70
N ILE A 212 18.26 14.90 -9.60
CA ILE A 212 18.31 14.04 -10.78
C ILE A 212 16.87 13.78 -11.24
N ASN A 213 16.42 14.60 -12.18
CA ASN A 213 15.15 14.47 -12.88
C ASN A 213 15.42 14.47 -14.39
N PHE A 214 14.75 13.57 -15.09
CA PHE A 214 14.86 13.39 -16.52
C PHE A 214 13.67 13.99 -17.26
N SER A 215 13.91 14.38 -18.49
CA SER A 215 12.91 14.56 -19.54
C SER A 215 12.87 13.34 -20.46
N LEU A 216 11.85 13.24 -21.32
CA LEU A 216 11.83 12.19 -22.34
C LEU A 216 13.03 12.29 -23.30
N ASP A 217 13.50 13.50 -23.59
CA ASP A 217 14.65 13.73 -24.48
C ASP A 217 15.98 13.26 -23.86
N ASP A 218 16.08 13.22 -22.53
CA ASP A 218 17.26 12.71 -21.83
C ASP A 218 17.33 11.18 -21.90
N LEU A 219 16.17 10.52 -21.92
CA LEU A 219 16.07 9.05 -21.81
C LEU A 219 15.87 8.34 -23.15
N LEU A 220 15.29 9.01 -24.13
CA LEU A 220 15.06 8.46 -25.46
C LEU A 220 16.20 8.87 -26.41
N LEU A 221 16.68 7.92 -27.20
CA LEU A 221 17.61 8.23 -28.29
C LEU A 221 16.99 9.27 -29.24
N ALA A 222 17.82 10.11 -29.86
CA ALA A 222 17.35 11.12 -30.82
C ALA A 222 16.48 10.52 -31.95
N GLU A 223 16.79 9.28 -32.37
CA GLU A 223 16.03 8.53 -33.38
C GLU A 223 14.67 8.02 -32.88
N MET A 224 14.45 8.03 -31.57
CA MET A 224 13.22 7.63 -30.86
C MET A 224 12.44 8.84 -30.31
N SER A 225 12.92 10.08 -30.50
CA SER A 225 12.22 11.30 -30.06
C SER A 225 10.80 11.44 -30.64
N ASN A 226 10.56 10.88 -31.82
CA ASN A 226 9.23 10.80 -32.44
C ASN A 226 8.30 9.72 -31.83
N LYS A 227 8.75 8.99 -30.81
CA LYS A 227 8.00 7.93 -30.11
C LYS A 227 7.36 8.39 -28.81
N ALA A 228 7.55 9.65 -28.38
CA ALA A 228 6.93 10.16 -27.14
C ALA A 228 5.40 9.99 -27.11
N ASP A 229 4.75 10.12 -28.28
CA ASP A 229 3.30 9.95 -28.45
C ASP A 229 2.90 8.54 -28.93
N GLN A 230 3.84 7.59 -28.98
CA GLN A 230 3.57 6.21 -29.39
C GLN A 230 3.35 5.32 -28.16
N PRO A 231 2.58 4.22 -28.30
CA PRO A 231 2.48 3.20 -27.27
C PRO A 231 3.86 2.77 -26.77
N LEU A 232 4.03 2.70 -25.45
CA LEU A 232 5.24 2.28 -24.79
C LEU A 232 5.50 0.81 -25.11
N THR A 233 6.56 0.57 -25.87
CA THR A 233 7.04 -0.79 -26.13
C THR A 233 8.08 -1.22 -25.10
N ARG A 234 8.29 -2.53 -24.92
CA ARG A 234 9.33 -3.06 -24.03
C ARG A 234 10.73 -2.54 -24.38
N GLN A 235 11.04 -2.37 -25.66
CA GLN A 235 12.29 -1.74 -26.10
C GLN A 235 12.37 -0.25 -25.73
N THR A 236 11.26 0.49 -25.81
CA THR A 236 11.28 1.90 -25.42
C THR A 236 11.46 2.04 -23.90
N ALA A 237 10.78 1.20 -23.13
CA ALA A 237 10.95 1.11 -21.68
C ALA A 237 12.38 0.72 -21.29
N SER A 238 13.02 -0.24 -21.98
CA SER A 238 14.40 -0.65 -21.65
C SER A 238 15.39 0.48 -21.81
N HIS A 239 15.29 1.27 -22.89
CA HIS A 239 16.13 2.47 -23.08
C HIS A 239 15.94 3.46 -21.93
N MET A 240 14.69 3.76 -21.58
CA MET A 240 14.42 4.72 -20.51
C MET A 240 14.96 4.25 -19.15
N LEU A 241 14.73 2.99 -18.79
CA LEU A 241 15.13 2.42 -17.51
C LEU A 241 16.66 2.29 -17.40
N VAL A 242 17.32 1.79 -18.44
CA VAL A 242 18.78 1.61 -18.42
C VAL A 242 19.50 2.95 -18.38
N ASN A 243 19.14 3.90 -19.25
CA ASN A 243 19.77 5.22 -19.28
C ASN A 243 19.60 5.94 -17.93
N ALA A 244 18.41 5.89 -17.35
CA ALA A 244 18.17 6.49 -16.04
C ALA A 244 18.99 5.81 -14.92
N PHE A 245 19.09 4.47 -14.96
CA PHE A 245 19.84 3.72 -13.95
C PHE A 245 21.33 4.05 -14.00
N GLU A 246 21.94 3.98 -15.18
CA GLU A 246 23.38 4.23 -15.37
C GLU A 246 23.74 5.68 -15.02
N GLU A 247 22.87 6.66 -15.30
CA GLU A 247 23.08 8.06 -14.89
C GLU A 247 23.01 8.24 -13.36
N VAL A 248 22.06 7.58 -12.69
CA VAL A 248 21.92 7.69 -11.22
C VAL A 248 23.08 7.01 -10.49
N THR A 249 23.50 5.83 -10.93
CA THR A 249 24.55 5.03 -10.29
C THR A 249 25.96 5.48 -10.71
N GLY A 250 26.10 5.98 -11.94
CA GLY A 250 27.38 6.23 -12.59
C GLY A 250 28.08 4.96 -13.09
N ASP A 251 27.39 3.81 -13.05
CA ASP A 251 27.93 2.49 -13.42
C ASP A 251 27.18 1.92 -14.63
N ASP A 252 27.93 1.48 -15.65
CA ASP A 252 27.37 0.76 -16.79
C ASP A 252 26.85 -0.63 -16.39
N ILE A 253 25.66 -0.98 -16.86
CA ILE A 253 25.12 -2.33 -16.74
C ILE A 253 25.93 -3.26 -17.66
N ASN A 254 26.63 -4.21 -17.04
CA ASN A 254 27.44 -5.17 -17.77
C ASN A 254 26.57 -6.16 -18.56
N VAL A 255 26.92 -6.36 -19.83
CA VAL A 255 26.34 -7.40 -20.68
C VAL A 255 27.33 -8.54 -20.89
N TYR A 256 26.85 -9.78 -20.79
CA TYR A 256 27.66 -10.95 -21.13
C TYR A 256 27.98 -10.93 -22.64
N GLN A 257 29.27 -10.85 -22.98
CA GLN A 257 29.72 -10.67 -24.37
C GLN A 257 29.24 -11.77 -25.33
N ASP A 258 28.95 -12.96 -24.82
CA ASP A 258 28.48 -14.11 -25.62
C ASP A 258 26.96 -14.26 -25.65
N TYR A 259 26.23 -13.52 -24.80
CA TYR A 259 24.77 -13.59 -24.77
C TYR A 259 24.17 -12.68 -25.85
N ARG A 260 23.23 -13.22 -26.63
CA ARG A 260 22.52 -12.51 -27.68
C ARG A 260 21.03 -12.83 -27.56
N LEU A 261 20.21 -11.79 -27.65
CA LEU A 261 18.77 -11.97 -27.79
C LEU A 261 18.47 -12.39 -29.24
N PRO A 262 17.60 -13.39 -29.46
CA PRO A 262 17.32 -13.91 -30.79
C PRO A 262 16.52 -12.93 -31.67
N ASP A 263 15.85 -11.97 -31.05
CA ASP A 263 14.83 -11.12 -31.66
C ASP A 263 15.14 -9.61 -31.61
N THR A 264 16.22 -9.20 -30.96
CA THR A 264 16.72 -7.81 -31.03
C THR A 264 18.25 -7.74 -30.86
N PRO A 265 18.96 -6.96 -31.69
CA PRO A 265 20.38 -6.68 -31.49
C PRO A 265 20.65 -5.50 -30.54
N ASP A 266 19.60 -4.89 -29.98
CA ASP A 266 19.69 -3.67 -29.18
C ASP A 266 20.38 -3.90 -27.82
N VAL A 267 21.41 -3.10 -27.54
CA VAL A 267 22.25 -3.28 -26.35
C VAL A 267 21.51 -2.92 -25.06
N GLU A 268 20.64 -1.92 -25.08
CA GLU A 268 19.85 -1.53 -23.90
C GLU A 268 18.80 -2.58 -23.57
N SER A 269 18.21 -3.22 -24.58
CA SER A 269 17.34 -4.38 -24.38
C SER A 269 18.13 -5.56 -23.75
N LEU A 270 19.38 -5.78 -24.16
CA LEU A 270 20.26 -6.79 -23.58
C LEU A 270 20.60 -6.49 -22.12
N LYS A 271 20.95 -5.24 -21.80
CA LYS A 271 21.20 -4.78 -20.42
C LYS A 271 19.95 -4.92 -19.56
N ALA A 272 18.81 -4.45 -20.05
CA ALA A 272 17.54 -4.54 -19.34
C ALA A 272 17.10 -5.99 -19.09
N THR A 273 17.48 -6.94 -19.95
CA THR A 273 17.17 -8.37 -19.74
C THR A 273 17.85 -8.94 -18.49
N ASN A 274 19.00 -8.38 -18.11
CA ASN A 274 19.74 -8.82 -16.91
C ASN A 274 19.24 -8.15 -15.63
N PHE A 275 18.46 -7.07 -15.73
CA PHE A 275 18.14 -6.18 -14.61
C PHE A 275 16.64 -5.95 -14.40
N PHE A 276 15.90 -5.61 -15.46
CA PHE A 276 14.52 -5.09 -15.37
C PHE A 276 13.48 -6.05 -15.95
N PHE A 277 13.87 -6.86 -16.93
CA PHE A 277 12.95 -7.64 -17.76
C PHE A 277 13.41 -9.09 -17.87
N TRP A 278 12.60 -10.05 -17.45
CA TRP A 278 12.94 -11.46 -17.65
C TRP A 278 12.43 -11.96 -19.01
N PRO A 279 13.28 -12.60 -19.82
CA PRO A 279 12.89 -13.08 -21.14
C PRO A 279 12.02 -14.32 -21.01
N GLU A 280 10.92 -14.36 -21.75
CA GLU A 280 10.09 -15.56 -21.91
C GLU A 280 10.57 -16.32 -23.15
N GLU A 281 10.68 -17.65 -23.05
CA GLU A 281 11.14 -18.49 -24.17
C GLU A 281 12.48 -18.06 -24.80
N GLN A 282 13.34 -17.37 -24.03
CA GLN A 282 14.62 -16.78 -24.48
C GLN A 282 14.48 -15.59 -25.46
N ALA A 283 13.29 -15.03 -25.65
CA ALA A 283 13.05 -13.84 -26.46
C ALA A 283 12.79 -12.60 -25.59
N PHE A 284 13.23 -11.42 -26.05
CA PHE A 284 12.97 -10.17 -25.35
C PHE A 284 11.60 -9.58 -25.69
N MET A 285 11.15 -9.78 -26.92
CA MET A 285 9.88 -9.30 -27.48
C MET A 285 9.79 -7.77 -27.46
N PRO A 286 10.64 -7.06 -28.24
CA PRO A 286 10.83 -5.61 -28.17
C PRO A 286 9.56 -4.78 -28.47
N ASP A 287 8.66 -5.35 -29.28
CA ASP A 287 7.44 -4.69 -29.75
C ASP A 287 6.22 -4.92 -28.85
N ILE A 288 6.34 -5.71 -27.76
CA ILE A 288 5.24 -5.84 -26.80
C ILE A 288 4.93 -4.47 -26.21
N GLN A 289 3.65 -4.13 -26.24
CA GLN A 289 3.07 -2.98 -25.56
C GLN A 289 2.43 -3.46 -24.26
N GLY A 290 2.46 -2.62 -23.24
CA GLY A 290 1.81 -2.90 -21.97
C GLY A 290 0.80 -1.83 -21.61
N ASN A 291 0.16 -2.07 -20.48
CA ASN A 291 -0.85 -1.17 -19.95
C ASN A 291 -0.22 -0.19 -18.95
N TRP A 292 -0.81 1.00 -18.82
CA TRP A 292 -0.30 2.03 -17.91
C TRP A 292 -0.48 1.67 -16.43
N ASP A 293 -1.33 0.68 -16.12
CA ASP A 293 -1.58 0.11 -14.79
C ASP A 293 -0.83 -1.21 -14.54
N ASP A 294 0.02 -1.66 -15.47
CA ASP A 294 0.85 -2.86 -15.32
C ASP A 294 2.24 -2.48 -14.82
N ASP A 295 2.39 -2.44 -13.48
CA ASP A 295 3.67 -2.13 -12.82
C ASP A 295 4.81 -3.10 -13.20
N VAL A 296 4.48 -4.35 -13.54
CA VAL A 296 5.48 -5.35 -13.96
C VAL A 296 6.00 -5.00 -15.35
N PHE A 297 5.11 -4.64 -16.27
CA PHE A 297 5.51 -4.19 -17.60
C PHE A 297 6.27 -2.86 -17.56
N LEU A 298 5.82 -1.89 -16.75
CA LEU A 298 6.52 -0.62 -16.59
C LEU A 298 7.91 -0.81 -15.99
N GLY A 299 8.17 -1.93 -15.32
CA GLY A 299 9.47 -2.25 -14.72
C GLY A 299 9.86 -1.30 -13.59
N SER A 300 8.95 -0.46 -13.11
CA SER A 300 9.20 0.60 -12.14
C SER A 300 9.56 0.04 -10.77
N TYR A 301 8.86 -1.00 -10.32
CA TYR A 301 9.18 -1.68 -9.07
C TYR A 301 10.57 -2.32 -9.12
N VAL A 302 10.93 -2.90 -10.26
CA VAL A 302 12.25 -3.52 -10.44
C VAL A 302 13.33 -2.45 -10.50
N PHE A 303 13.11 -1.37 -11.25
CA PHE A 303 14.01 -0.21 -11.30
C PHE A 303 14.29 0.36 -9.91
N ASP A 304 13.25 0.59 -9.13
CA ASP A 304 13.35 1.06 -7.76
C ASP A 304 14.14 0.09 -6.87
N SER A 305 13.82 -1.22 -6.95
CA SER A 305 14.54 -2.25 -6.21
C SER A 305 16.02 -2.31 -6.59
N GLN A 306 16.36 -2.21 -7.87
CA GLN A 306 17.75 -2.24 -8.34
C GLN A 306 18.52 -1.02 -7.83
N LEU A 307 17.92 0.18 -7.86
CA LEU A 307 18.53 1.38 -7.28
C LEU A 307 18.73 1.23 -5.77
N SER A 308 17.72 0.71 -5.06
CA SER A 308 17.82 0.41 -3.64
C SER A 308 18.96 -0.56 -3.35
N ASP A 309 19.09 -1.65 -4.10
CA ASP A 309 20.16 -2.64 -3.92
C ASP A 309 21.56 -2.01 -4.07
N VAL A 310 21.77 -1.21 -5.12
CA VAL A 310 23.08 -0.57 -5.38
C VAL A 310 23.48 0.39 -4.26
N ILE A 311 22.54 1.15 -3.71
CA ILE A 311 22.83 2.15 -2.68
C ILE A 311 22.75 1.60 -1.24
N GLY A 312 22.41 0.32 -1.07
CA GLY A 312 22.16 -0.34 0.21
C GLY A 312 20.89 0.15 0.91
N GLY A 313 19.85 0.46 0.15
CA GLY A 313 18.65 1.18 0.57
C GLY A 313 17.81 0.49 1.65
N TYR A 314 17.84 -0.85 1.72
CA TYR A 314 17.14 -1.61 2.76
C TYR A 314 17.64 -1.34 4.18
N ASP A 315 18.96 -1.12 4.35
CA ASP A 315 19.57 -0.90 5.67
C ASP A 315 19.94 0.57 5.90
N ARG A 316 19.83 1.40 4.86
CA ARG A 316 20.30 2.79 4.89
C ARG A 316 19.15 3.75 5.18
N ILE A 317 19.32 4.52 6.24
CA ILE A 317 18.38 5.56 6.62
C ILE A 317 18.32 6.65 5.53
N CYS A 318 17.11 6.98 5.08
CA CYS A 318 16.85 7.97 4.05
C CYS A 318 16.96 9.39 4.61
N PRO A 319 17.86 10.24 4.09
CA PRO A 319 17.94 11.64 4.47
C PRO A 319 16.66 12.39 4.11
N TYR A 320 16.26 13.34 4.96
CA TYR A 320 15.09 14.18 4.75
C TYR A 320 15.12 14.91 3.38
N GLY A 321 16.31 15.35 2.95
CA GLY A 321 16.45 16.00 1.66
C GLY A 321 16.11 15.12 0.46
N ALA A 322 16.37 13.81 0.55
CA ALA A 322 16.02 12.84 -0.49
C ALA A 322 14.50 12.68 -0.59
N ILE A 323 13.81 12.57 0.55
CA ILE A 323 12.35 12.50 0.62
C ILE A 323 11.70 13.75 0.01
N ILE A 324 12.18 14.94 0.38
CA ILE A 324 11.67 16.20 -0.19
C ILE A 324 11.91 16.28 -1.70
N SER A 325 13.04 15.76 -2.18
CA SER A 325 13.34 15.70 -3.60
C SER A 325 12.32 14.83 -4.34
N ALA A 326 12.08 13.61 -3.85
CA ALA A 326 11.12 12.67 -4.43
C ALA A 326 9.66 13.16 -4.36
N VAL A 327 9.26 13.76 -3.23
CA VAL A 327 7.93 14.42 -3.06
C VAL A 327 7.76 15.53 -4.09
N THR A 328 8.80 16.32 -4.34
CA THR A 328 8.74 17.38 -5.36
C THR A 328 8.54 16.78 -6.74
N SER A 329 9.27 15.73 -7.10
CA SER A 329 9.12 15.03 -8.40
C SER A 329 7.72 14.40 -8.56
N LEU A 330 7.11 13.89 -7.49
CA LEU A 330 5.72 13.41 -7.51
C LEU A 330 4.72 14.57 -7.76
N LEU A 331 4.92 15.73 -7.12
CA LEU A 331 4.06 16.90 -7.33
C LEU A 331 4.22 17.50 -8.73
N GLU A 332 5.43 17.52 -9.28
CA GLU A 332 5.70 17.96 -10.65
C GLU A 332 5.03 17.05 -11.69
N SER A 333 4.81 15.77 -11.35
CA SER A 333 4.08 14.81 -12.18
C SER A 333 2.57 14.76 -11.92
N SER A 334 2.03 15.68 -11.11
CA SER A 334 0.60 15.70 -10.76
C SER A 334 -0.35 15.84 -11.96
N TYR A 335 0.12 16.33 -13.10
CA TYR A 335 -0.64 16.38 -14.36
C TYR A 335 -1.11 14.99 -14.83
N GLN A 336 -0.52 13.89 -14.33
CA GLN A 336 -0.93 12.53 -14.64
C GLN A 336 -2.26 12.15 -13.99
N PHE A 337 -2.69 12.88 -12.96
CA PHE A 337 -3.86 12.54 -12.18
C PHE A 337 -5.03 13.44 -12.58
N ASP A 338 -6.08 12.85 -13.16
CA ASP A 338 -7.35 13.53 -13.39
C ASP A 338 -8.31 13.19 -12.25
N ILE A 339 -8.02 13.74 -11.07
CA ILE A 339 -8.84 13.49 -9.87
C ILE A 339 -9.97 14.52 -9.85
N ALA A 340 -11.13 14.12 -10.35
CA ALA A 340 -12.36 14.83 -10.02
C ALA A 340 -12.64 14.61 -8.53
N PRO A 341 -13.04 15.64 -7.76
CA PRO A 341 -13.51 15.44 -6.40
C PRO A 341 -14.62 14.41 -6.43
N LEU A 342 -14.36 13.23 -5.89
CA LEU A 342 -15.34 12.17 -5.86
C LEU A 342 -16.51 12.70 -5.01
N ASN A 343 -17.70 12.74 -5.60
CA ASN A 343 -18.91 13.03 -4.84
C ASN A 343 -19.20 11.81 -3.97
N GLU A 344 -18.48 11.73 -2.85
CA GLU A 344 -18.54 10.65 -1.90
C GLU A 344 -19.68 10.91 -0.92
N GLN A 345 -20.62 9.97 -0.85
CA GLN A 345 -21.66 9.95 0.16
C GLN A 345 -21.39 8.80 1.12
N ILE A 346 -21.35 9.09 2.41
CA ILE A 346 -21.14 8.09 3.45
C ILE A 346 -22.26 8.21 4.48
N VAL A 347 -22.80 7.05 4.85
CA VAL A 347 -23.62 6.88 6.05
C VAL A 347 -22.89 5.89 6.93
N LEU A 348 -22.59 6.30 8.16
CA LEU A 348 -21.91 5.48 9.16
C LEU A 348 -22.67 5.56 10.47
N ASN A 349 -23.31 4.47 10.84
CA ASN A 349 -24.14 4.33 12.02
C ASN A 349 -23.31 3.70 13.15
N GLU A 350 -22.59 4.58 13.83
CA GLU A 350 -21.67 4.22 14.89
C GLU A 350 -22.16 4.76 16.25
N ARG A 351 -21.63 4.22 17.36
CA ARG A 351 -21.98 4.68 18.71
C ARG A 351 -20.78 5.35 19.39
N PRO A 352 -21.02 6.28 20.33
CA PRO A 352 -19.95 6.95 21.07
C PRO A 352 -19.31 6.05 22.15
N TYR A 353 -19.58 4.74 22.12
CA TYR A 353 -19.08 3.74 23.05
C TYR A 353 -18.76 2.45 22.28
N PRO A 354 -17.83 1.61 22.78
CA PRO A 354 -17.51 0.34 22.13
C PRO A 354 -18.72 -0.60 22.11
N TRP A 355 -19.02 -1.15 20.93
CA TRP A 355 -20.06 -2.17 20.75
C TRP A 355 -19.66 -3.32 19.83
N HIS A 356 -18.52 -3.20 19.13
CA HIS A 356 -17.98 -4.27 18.29
C HIS A 356 -17.41 -5.41 19.15
N ILE A 357 -17.66 -6.66 18.73
CA ILE A 357 -17.24 -7.87 19.43
C ILE A 357 -16.47 -8.79 18.47
N TYR A 358 -15.22 -9.07 18.80
CA TYR A 358 -14.42 -10.07 18.09
C TYR A 358 -14.82 -11.48 18.51
N GLN A 359 -15.31 -12.31 17.59
CA GLN A 359 -15.75 -13.67 17.92
C GLN A 359 -14.61 -14.52 18.51
N ILE A 360 -13.36 -14.32 18.10
CA ILE A 360 -12.24 -15.12 18.60
C ILE A 360 -12.01 -14.94 20.11
N ASP A 361 -12.45 -13.80 20.67
CA ASP A 361 -12.31 -13.48 22.10
C ASP A 361 -13.50 -13.97 22.95
N THR A 362 -14.47 -14.68 22.35
CA THR A 362 -15.73 -15.09 22.99
C THR A 362 -15.71 -16.51 23.57
N GLY A 363 -14.53 -17.01 23.94
CA GLY A 363 -14.35 -18.27 24.67
C GLY A 363 -14.16 -19.52 23.80
N GLU A 364 -14.57 -20.69 24.31
CA GLU A 364 -14.27 -22.01 23.72
C GLU A 364 -14.70 -22.16 22.25
N TYR A 365 -15.77 -21.48 21.85
CA TYR A 365 -16.35 -21.57 20.51
C TYR A 365 -16.09 -20.34 19.65
N GLY A 366 -15.04 -19.57 19.96
CA GLY A 366 -14.74 -18.31 19.26
C GLY A 366 -14.64 -18.42 17.74
N ASP A 367 -14.18 -19.57 17.21
CA ASP A 367 -14.07 -19.84 15.77
C ASP A 367 -15.43 -19.92 15.04
N VAL A 368 -16.54 -20.10 15.76
CA VAL A 368 -17.88 -20.30 15.18
C VAL A 368 -18.94 -19.38 15.80
N ASN A 369 -18.50 -18.32 16.49
CA ASN A 369 -19.36 -17.41 17.26
C ASN A 369 -19.82 -16.16 16.50
N CYS A 370 -19.75 -16.14 15.17
CA CYS A 370 -20.21 -15.00 14.36
C CYS A 370 -21.63 -14.52 14.70
N MET A 371 -22.61 -15.45 14.82
CA MET A 371 -23.99 -15.10 15.17
C MET A 371 -24.16 -14.65 16.63
N PRO A 372 -23.68 -15.38 17.66
CA PRO A 372 -23.69 -14.88 19.04
C PRO A 372 -23.05 -13.49 19.19
N SER A 373 -21.91 -13.24 18.52
CA SER A 373 -21.26 -11.93 18.52
C SER A 373 -22.15 -10.87 17.86
N CYS A 374 -22.79 -11.16 16.72
CA CYS A 374 -23.71 -10.21 16.09
C CYS A 374 -24.96 -9.90 16.94
N VAL A 375 -25.47 -10.88 17.70
CA VAL A 375 -26.56 -10.66 18.66
C VAL A 375 -26.10 -9.76 19.81
N GLU A 376 -24.92 -10.00 20.38
CA GLU A 376 -24.30 -9.13 21.40
C GLU A 376 -24.08 -7.71 20.87
N MET A 377 -23.45 -7.57 19.70
CA MET A 377 -23.23 -6.29 19.02
C MET A 377 -24.55 -5.53 18.82
N SER A 378 -25.62 -6.21 18.41
CA SER A 378 -26.94 -5.60 18.21
C SER A 378 -27.54 -5.05 19.52
N MET A 379 -27.41 -5.80 20.62
CA MET A 379 -27.87 -5.36 21.95
C MET A 379 -27.05 -4.18 22.48
N LEU A 380 -25.72 -4.22 22.30
CA LEU A 380 -24.84 -3.12 22.68
C LEU A 380 -25.12 -1.88 21.83
N TYR A 381 -25.34 -2.03 20.52
CA TYR A 381 -25.71 -0.94 19.63
C TYR A 381 -27.00 -0.24 20.09
N GLN A 382 -28.02 -1.01 20.47
CA GLN A 382 -29.27 -0.48 21.04
C GLN A 382 -29.10 0.07 22.47
N GLY A 383 -27.94 -0.10 23.10
CA GLY A 383 -27.66 0.46 24.42
C GLY A 383 -28.32 -0.30 25.56
N LEU A 384 -28.61 -1.60 25.39
CA LEU A 384 -29.13 -2.42 26.48
C LEU A 384 -28.13 -2.47 27.64
N GLU A 385 -28.61 -2.35 28.88
CA GLU A 385 -27.76 -2.45 30.07
C GLU A 385 -27.44 -3.91 30.39
N ASN A 386 -26.15 -4.25 30.42
CA ASN A 386 -25.64 -5.59 30.76
C ASN A 386 -26.22 -6.74 29.89
N PRO A 387 -26.16 -6.64 28.55
CA PRO A 387 -26.60 -7.74 27.70
C PRO A 387 -25.73 -8.98 27.96
N PRO A 388 -26.27 -10.21 27.78
CA PRO A 388 -25.44 -11.40 27.85
C PRO A 388 -24.38 -11.34 26.74
N ASN A 389 -23.14 -11.68 27.08
CA ASN A 389 -22.07 -11.77 26.10
C ASN A 389 -22.24 -13.00 25.19
N ALA A 390 -21.54 -13.01 24.06
CA ALA A 390 -21.56 -14.07 23.06
C ALA A 390 -21.26 -15.46 23.64
N GLU A 391 -20.35 -15.57 24.61
CA GLU A 391 -20.05 -16.82 25.31
C GLU A 391 -21.26 -17.32 26.12
N SER A 392 -21.92 -16.44 26.87
CA SER A 392 -23.10 -16.75 27.66
C SER A 392 -24.29 -17.14 26.79
N LEU A 393 -24.48 -16.41 25.69
CA LEU A 393 -25.47 -16.72 24.65
C LEU A 393 -25.22 -18.12 24.06
N ARG A 394 -23.95 -18.43 23.73
CA ARG A 394 -23.54 -19.76 23.25
C ARG A 394 -23.78 -20.86 24.26
N ALA A 395 -23.55 -20.62 25.55
CA ALA A 395 -23.73 -21.61 26.60
C ALA A 395 -25.19 -22.09 26.75
N LEU A 396 -26.17 -21.28 26.35
CA LEU A 396 -27.58 -21.67 26.30
C LEU A 396 -27.85 -22.71 25.21
N TYR A 397 -27.08 -22.68 24.12
CA TYR A 397 -27.24 -23.52 22.92
C TYR A 397 -25.87 -23.94 22.35
N PRO A 398 -25.16 -24.87 23.01
CA PRO A 398 -23.77 -25.17 22.69
C PRO A 398 -23.56 -25.79 21.30
N LEU A 399 -24.59 -26.43 20.72
CA LEU A 399 -24.59 -27.08 19.38
C LEU A 399 -23.27 -27.77 18.97
N ASP A 400 -22.48 -28.25 19.94
CA ASP A 400 -21.16 -28.88 19.80
C ASP A 400 -20.23 -28.18 18.77
N GLY A 401 -20.22 -26.85 18.73
CA GLY A 401 -19.36 -26.07 17.83
C GLY A 401 -19.90 -25.91 16.39
N MET A 402 -21.19 -26.14 16.15
CA MET A 402 -21.85 -25.77 14.89
C MET A 402 -22.34 -24.31 14.88
N GLY A 403 -22.51 -23.75 13.69
CA GLY A 403 -23.13 -22.44 13.49
C GLY A 403 -24.59 -22.39 13.96
N TRP A 404 -25.12 -21.19 14.14
CA TRP A 404 -26.52 -20.96 14.51
C TRP A 404 -27.42 -20.86 13.27
N THR A 405 -28.73 -20.78 13.50
CA THR A 405 -29.73 -20.50 12.46
C THR A 405 -30.34 -19.13 12.73
N ASP A 406 -30.88 -18.46 11.71
CA ASP A 406 -31.60 -17.19 11.87
C ASP A 406 -32.68 -17.26 12.95
N TYR A 407 -33.41 -18.38 13.01
CA TYR A 407 -34.48 -18.59 13.98
C TYR A 407 -33.96 -18.58 15.43
N LEU A 408 -32.78 -19.15 15.67
CA LEU A 408 -32.17 -19.17 17.00
C LEU A 408 -31.69 -17.76 17.38
N ALA A 409 -31.02 -17.05 16.46
CA ALA A 409 -30.62 -15.68 16.68
C ALA A 409 -31.82 -14.78 16.98
N GLU A 410 -32.90 -14.87 16.19
CA GLU A 410 -34.16 -14.16 16.39
C GLU A 410 -34.78 -14.44 17.76
N THR A 411 -34.84 -15.71 18.16
CA THR A 411 -35.39 -16.12 19.46
C THR A 411 -34.62 -15.47 20.60
N LEU A 412 -33.28 -15.50 20.54
CA LEU A 412 -32.43 -14.92 21.57
C LEU A 412 -32.48 -13.39 21.60
N MET A 413 -32.61 -12.73 20.44
CA MET A 413 -32.84 -11.29 20.39
C MET A 413 -34.14 -10.92 21.11
N LEU A 414 -35.24 -11.65 20.84
CA LEU A 414 -36.53 -11.43 21.51
C LEU A 414 -36.48 -11.70 23.02
N GLU A 415 -35.86 -12.81 23.43
CA GLU A 415 -35.76 -13.20 24.84
C GLU A 415 -34.93 -12.22 25.68
N ASN A 416 -33.96 -11.54 25.06
CA ASN A 416 -33.12 -10.54 25.72
C ASN A 416 -33.64 -9.11 25.56
N GLY A 417 -34.85 -8.94 25.02
CA GLY A 417 -35.51 -7.63 24.94
C GLY A 417 -34.92 -6.70 23.90
N LEU A 418 -34.22 -7.22 22.88
CA LEU A 418 -33.80 -6.43 21.73
C LEU A 418 -35.03 -6.04 20.90
N GLU A 419 -35.20 -4.76 20.63
CA GLU A 419 -36.17 -4.28 19.65
C GLU A 419 -35.58 -4.40 18.24
N PHE A 420 -36.31 -5.05 17.34
CA PHE A 420 -35.92 -5.17 15.94
C PHE A 420 -37.14 -5.42 15.06
N SER A 421 -36.95 -5.25 13.76
CA SER A 421 -37.86 -5.78 12.73
C SER A 421 -37.07 -6.65 11.75
N SER A 422 -37.76 -7.41 10.89
CA SER A 422 -37.09 -8.18 9.85
C SER A 422 -37.71 -7.92 8.49
N SER A 423 -36.89 -7.87 7.45
CA SER A 423 -37.32 -7.77 6.06
C SER A 423 -36.72 -8.91 5.23
N TRP A 424 -37.19 -9.05 3.99
CA TRP A 424 -36.77 -10.09 3.06
C TRP A 424 -36.07 -9.48 1.86
N ALA A 425 -34.92 -10.05 1.48
CA ALA A 425 -34.21 -9.68 0.27
C ALA A 425 -34.82 -10.39 -0.95
N GLU A 426 -35.76 -9.74 -1.63
CA GLU A 426 -36.51 -10.37 -2.74
C GLU A 426 -35.77 -10.33 -4.08
N SER A 427 -35.02 -9.24 -4.32
CA SER A 427 -34.21 -9.02 -5.53
C SER A 427 -33.07 -8.06 -5.24
N TYR A 428 -32.04 -8.03 -6.08
CA TYR A 428 -30.91 -7.12 -5.91
C TYR A 428 -31.35 -5.64 -5.84
N ASP A 429 -32.02 -5.14 -6.90
CA ASP A 429 -32.36 -3.71 -7.02
C ASP A 429 -33.25 -3.23 -5.86
N SER A 430 -34.32 -3.99 -5.56
CA SER A 430 -35.27 -3.60 -4.52
C SER A 430 -34.70 -3.68 -3.11
N SER A 431 -33.83 -4.66 -2.83
CA SER A 431 -33.31 -4.87 -1.48
C SER A 431 -32.25 -3.84 -1.14
N ILE A 432 -31.42 -3.42 -2.10
CA ILE A 432 -30.43 -2.37 -1.85
C ILE A 432 -31.12 -1.07 -1.46
N ASP A 433 -32.06 -0.58 -2.26
CA ASP A 433 -32.74 0.69 -1.96
C ASP A 433 -33.42 0.67 -0.58
N GLU A 434 -34.02 -0.46 -0.19
CA GLU A 434 -34.64 -0.64 1.12
C GLU A 434 -33.60 -0.64 2.25
N MET A 435 -32.52 -1.41 2.11
CA MET A 435 -31.43 -1.48 3.07
C MET A 435 -30.75 -0.12 3.27
N LEU A 436 -30.49 0.62 2.18
CA LEU A 436 -29.96 1.98 2.24
C LEU A 436 -30.91 2.91 3.00
N SER A 437 -32.22 2.84 2.73
CA SER A 437 -33.23 3.62 3.45
C SER A 437 -33.25 3.32 4.96
N TYR A 438 -33.04 2.06 5.37
CA TYR A 438 -32.91 1.74 6.81
C TYR A 438 -31.60 2.28 7.40
N LEU A 439 -30.49 2.20 6.67
CA LEU A 439 -29.21 2.77 7.12
C LEU A 439 -29.30 4.30 7.24
N ASP A 440 -29.95 4.99 6.30
CA ASP A 440 -30.18 6.45 6.35
C ASP A 440 -30.95 6.90 7.60
N GLN A 441 -31.77 6.02 8.17
CA GLN A 441 -32.54 6.25 9.40
C GLN A 441 -31.73 6.00 10.68
N GLY A 442 -30.44 5.65 10.56
CA GLY A 442 -29.57 5.34 11.69
C GLY A 442 -29.67 3.90 12.19
N ASN A 443 -30.35 3.00 11.48
CA ASN A 443 -30.40 1.58 11.86
C ASN A 443 -29.09 0.87 11.49
N ILE A 444 -28.78 -0.24 12.17
CA ILE A 444 -27.81 -1.23 11.67
C ILE A 444 -28.56 -2.47 11.17
N LEU A 445 -27.95 -3.23 10.26
CA LEU A 445 -28.55 -4.42 9.70
C LEU A 445 -27.75 -5.65 10.12
N TYR A 446 -28.37 -6.54 10.88
CA TYR A 446 -27.84 -7.90 11.06
C TYR A 446 -28.16 -8.67 9.79
N VAL A 447 -27.14 -9.23 9.14
CA VAL A 447 -27.30 -10.04 7.93
C VAL A 447 -26.59 -11.37 8.08
N MET A 448 -27.17 -12.39 7.44
CA MET A 448 -26.54 -13.68 7.21
C MET A 448 -26.40 -13.89 5.71
N PHE A 449 -25.20 -14.24 5.27
CA PHE A 449 -24.89 -14.41 3.86
C PHE A 449 -24.06 -15.66 3.64
N ARG A 450 -24.06 -16.12 2.40
CA ARG A 450 -23.22 -17.25 1.98
C ARG A 450 -21.82 -16.74 1.67
N ASP A 451 -20.87 -17.07 2.51
CA ASP A 451 -19.49 -16.66 2.31
C ASP A 451 -18.79 -17.60 1.31
N GLU A 452 -18.42 -17.06 0.15
CA GLU A 452 -17.72 -17.80 -0.90
C GLU A 452 -16.29 -18.19 -0.50
N TYR A 453 -15.67 -17.49 0.46
CA TYR A 453 -14.29 -17.75 0.91
C TYR A 453 -14.20 -18.95 1.86
N THR A 454 -15.30 -19.32 2.51
CA THR A 454 -15.40 -20.45 3.44
C THR A 454 -16.11 -21.66 2.81
N GLU A 455 -15.88 -21.91 1.52
CA GLU A 455 -16.52 -23.00 0.76
C GLU A 455 -18.07 -22.94 0.73
N GLY A 456 -18.65 -21.76 0.94
CA GLY A 456 -20.09 -21.54 0.92
C GLY A 456 -20.79 -21.78 2.27
N GLU A 457 -20.06 -21.71 3.38
CA GLU A 457 -20.65 -21.68 4.73
C GLU A 457 -21.40 -20.37 4.97
N GLY A 458 -22.32 -20.38 5.95
CA GLY A 458 -23.05 -19.17 6.34
C GLY A 458 -22.21 -18.34 7.31
N HIS A 459 -22.11 -17.04 7.06
CA HIS A 459 -21.46 -16.08 7.97
C HIS A 459 -22.44 -14.97 8.37
N ALA A 460 -22.23 -14.39 9.55
CA ALA A 460 -23.07 -13.34 10.10
C ALA A 460 -22.24 -12.10 10.40
N VAL A 461 -22.74 -10.95 9.95
CA VAL A 461 -22.08 -9.64 10.12
C VAL A 461 -23.12 -8.55 10.38
N ILE A 462 -22.64 -7.39 10.81
CA ILE A 462 -23.45 -6.18 10.91
C ILE A 462 -23.10 -5.24 9.77
N LEU A 463 -24.08 -4.84 8.95
CA LEU A 463 -23.94 -3.69 8.06
C LEU A 463 -24.30 -2.44 8.84
N LYS A 464 -23.32 -1.56 9.04
CA LYS A 464 -23.49 -0.34 9.84
C LYS A 464 -23.49 0.93 9.02
N GLY A 465 -23.55 0.82 7.70
CA GLY A 465 -23.46 1.98 6.84
C GLY A 465 -23.21 1.61 5.40
N TYR A 466 -23.04 2.63 4.57
CA TYR A 466 -22.65 2.48 3.18
C TYR A 466 -21.79 3.66 2.71
N ARG A 467 -21.06 3.42 1.63
CA ARG A 467 -20.25 4.39 0.92
C ARG A 467 -20.64 4.36 -0.55
N ARG A 468 -20.89 5.52 -1.14
CA ARG A 468 -21.16 5.68 -2.57
C ARG A 468 -20.14 6.61 -3.20
N VAL A 469 -19.49 6.14 -4.26
CA VAL A 469 -18.51 6.90 -5.04
C VAL A 469 -18.79 6.71 -6.52
N GLY A 470 -19.34 7.75 -7.15
CA GLY A 470 -19.82 7.63 -8.54
C GLY A 470 -20.92 6.56 -8.64
N GLU A 471 -20.66 5.51 -9.42
CA GLU A 471 -21.55 4.35 -9.57
C GLU A 471 -21.24 3.21 -8.59
N GLU A 472 -20.09 3.25 -7.91
CA GLU A 472 -19.70 2.24 -6.93
C GLU A 472 -20.48 2.44 -5.63
N LEU A 473 -21.02 1.35 -5.10
CA LEU A 473 -21.76 1.30 -3.85
C LEU A 473 -21.25 0.14 -3.00
N GLU A 474 -20.75 0.47 -1.81
CA GLU A 474 -20.17 -0.48 -0.87
C GLU A 474 -20.92 -0.40 0.47
N PHE A 475 -21.15 -1.54 1.12
CA PHE A 475 -21.56 -1.56 2.53
C PHE A 475 -20.36 -1.47 3.44
N ILE A 476 -20.55 -0.82 4.58
CA ILE A 476 -19.59 -0.76 5.69
C ILE A 476 -19.93 -1.89 6.65
N VAL A 477 -19.03 -2.86 6.78
CA VAL A 477 -19.28 -4.11 7.50
C VAL A 477 -18.50 -4.12 8.81
N SER A 478 -19.22 -4.36 9.91
CA SER A 478 -18.65 -4.74 11.20
C SER A 478 -18.75 -6.26 11.33
N ASP A 479 -17.66 -6.94 11.00
CA ASP A 479 -17.56 -8.39 10.98
C ASP A 479 -16.86 -8.90 12.25
N PRO A 480 -17.49 -9.77 13.05
CA PRO A 480 -16.89 -10.24 14.29
C PRO A 480 -15.61 -11.07 14.09
N ASN A 481 -15.34 -11.55 12.88
CA ASN A 481 -14.11 -12.27 12.54
C ASN A 481 -13.01 -11.37 11.95
N TYR A 482 -13.25 -10.06 11.84
CA TYR A 482 -12.33 -9.11 11.24
C TYR A 482 -11.59 -8.30 12.31
N THR A 483 -10.26 -8.42 12.36
CA THR A 483 -9.43 -7.85 13.44
C THR A 483 -8.65 -6.60 13.03
N GLN A 484 -8.77 -6.15 11.77
CA GLN A 484 -8.03 -5.00 11.27
C GLN A 484 -8.83 -3.71 11.45
N ILE A 485 -8.13 -2.60 11.64
CA ILE A 485 -8.75 -1.27 11.67
C ILE A 485 -9.00 -0.81 10.23
N GLY A 486 -10.27 -0.52 9.94
CA GLY A 486 -10.73 -0.04 8.66
C GLY A 486 -10.69 1.48 8.50
N PRO A 487 -11.28 1.99 7.40
CA PRO A 487 -11.10 3.37 6.95
C PRO A 487 -11.60 4.46 7.90
N PHE A 488 -12.52 4.14 8.82
CA PHE A 488 -13.02 5.08 9.83
C PHE A 488 -12.40 4.84 11.21
N GLY A 489 -11.34 4.05 11.34
CA GLY A 489 -10.70 3.81 12.64
C GLY A 489 -11.48 2.83 13.54
N TYR A 490 -12.36 2.03 12.95
CA TYR A 490 -13.11 0.95 13.61
C TYR A 490 -12.75 -0.41 12.99
N PRO A 491 -13.05 -1.54 13.66
CA PRO A 491 -12.89 -2.86 13.06
C PRO A 491 -13.97 -3.09 12.00
N GLU A 492 -13.65 -2.74 10.75
CA GLU A 492 -14.61 -2.72 9.65
C GLU A 492 -13.92 -2.86 8.29
N TYR A 493 -14.69 -3.26 7.27
CA TYR A 493 -14.26 -3.24 5.88
C TYR A 493 -15.39 -2.84 4.93
N TYR A 494 -15.03 -2.57 3.67
CA TYR A 494 -15.99 -2.37 2.59
C TYR A 494 -16.25 -3.65 1.82
N THR A 495 -17.51 -3.85 1.43
CA THR A 495 -17.90 -4.92 0.52
C THR A 495 -18.85 -4.36 -0.53
N ASP A 496 -18.72 -4.85 -1.76
CA ASP A 496 -19.63 -4.48 -2.85
C ASP A 496 -21.09 -4.81 -2.46
N ALA A 497 -21.96 -3.79 -2.53
CA ALA A 497 -23.32 -3.91 -2.04
C ALA A 497 -24.13 -4.93 -2.86
N GLN A 498 -23.86 -5.05 -4.15
CA GLN A 498 -24.49 -6.03 -5.02
C GLN A 498 -24.16 -7.45 -4.61
N LYS A 499 -22.87 -7.75 -4.52
CA LYS A 499 -22.39 -9.05 -4.11
C LYS A 499 -22.94 -9.44 -2.75
N MET A 500 -22.91 -8.54 -1.77
CA MET A 500 -23.47 -8.80 -0.44
C MET A 500 -24.97 -9.19 -0.50
N VAL A 501 -25.79 -8.44 -1.24
CA VAL A 501 -27.23 -8.78 -1.37
C VAL A 501 -27.44 -10.09 -2.11
N GLU A 502 -26.66 -10.37 -3.16
CA GLU A 502 -26.71 -11.67 -3.84
C GLU A 502 -26.38 -12.83 -2.89
N ASP A 503 -25.39 -12.66 -2.03
CA ASP A 503 -24.96 -13.70 -1.09
C ASP A 503 -25.93 -13.87 0.09
N ILE A 504 -26.63 -12.81 0.51
CA ILE A 504 -27.79 -12.90 1.42
C ILE A 504 -28.91 -13.73 0.75
N ILE A 505 -29.26 -13.42 -0.51
CA ILE A 505 -30.32 -14.12 -1.25
C ILE A 505 -30.01 -15.62 -1.41
N ARG A 506 -28.74 -15.97 -1.62
CA ARG A 506 -28.27 -17.36 -1.77
C ARG A 506 -28.25 -18.15 -0.46
N HIS A 507 -28.30 -17.48 0.69
CA HIS A 507 -28.33 -18.12 2.00
C HIS A 507 -29.78 -18.30 2.48
N VAL A 508 -30.27 -17.35 3.26
CA VAL A 508 -31.65 -17.16 3.65
C VAL A 508 -31.92 -15.68 3.36
N PRO A 509 -32.84 -15.33 2.45
CA PRO A 509 -33.04 -13.95 1.98
C PRO A 509 -33.70 -13.07 3.04
N ARG A 510 -33.11 -12.96 4.23
CA ARG A 510 -33.67 -12.28 5.40
C ARG A 510 -32.57 -11.49 6.09
N TYR A 511 -32.93 -10.34 6.61
CA TYR A 511 -32.08 -9.53 7.46
C TYR A 511 -32.91 -8.90 8.59
N PHE A 512 -32.24 -8.54 9.69
CA PHE A 512 -32.87 -7.87 10.83
C PHE A 512 -32.42 -6.42 10.89
N ILE A 513 -33.38 -5.54 11.12
CA ILE A 513 -33.20 -4.10 11.20
C ILE A 513 -33.21 -3.73 12.68
N ILE A 514 -32.05 -3.29 13.18
CA ILE A 514 -31.86 -2.94 14.59
C ILE A 514 -31.82 -1.41 14.70
N PRO A 515 -32.84 -0.79 15.30
CA PRO A 515 -32.84 0.65 15.52
C PRO A 515 -31.83 1.07 16.59
N PRO A 516 -31.34 2.32 16.52
CA PRO A 516 -30.59 2.88 17.62
C PRO A 516 -31.52 2.97 18.84
N GLY A 517 -31.03 2.56 20.02
CA GLY A 517 -31.70 2.89 21.29
C GLY A 517 -31.66 4.38 21.59
N GLU A 518 -32.57 4.78 22.49
CA GLU A 518 -32.80 6.16 22.95
C GLU A 518 -31.60 6.81 23.66
#